data_AF-A0AAD9LJN2-F1
#
_entry.id   AF-A0AAD9LJN2-F1
#
_cell.length_a   1.000
_cell.length_b   1.000
_cell.length_c   1.000
_cell.angle_alpha   90.00
_cell.angle_beta   90.00
_cell.angle_gamma   90.00
#
_symmetry.space_group_name_H-M   'P 1'
#
loop_
_entity.id
_entity.type
_entity.pdbx_description
1 polymer ?
#
loop_
_entity_poly.entity_id
_entity_poly.type
_entity_poly.pdbx_seq_one_letter_code
_entity_poly.pdbx_strand_id
1 'polypeptide(L)'
;MGPHTSLSCSDLTFVFKLIQWPAVERVPVFDFLKVLLLDPGCTTLYKGRNSGIQIYNCVCATLTDVEGNAPLATVSLQLLANMFVLTLPRNIALAHFDRTIQAINDGGAICQKMVQQAHSVCIENLIIACSDRTKDRSEKILGCLQSALYTLRRTKDAESWLGSVMLRHCRSLETLVYFDNKVPALLRKLGLLQMILDVAAEILPMKERRMVEESVDKLSQRIS
;
A
#
# COMPACT_ATOMS: atom_id res chain seq x y z
N MET A 1 -16.36 -22.46 -16.38
CA MET A 1 -15.35 -22.32 -15.31
C MET A 1 -14.80 -23.71 -15.05
N GLY A 2 -13.50 -23.92 -15.29
CA GLY A 2 -12.86 -25.22 -15.03
C GLY A 2 -12.77 -25.50 -13.52
N PRO A 3 -12.49 -26.75 -13.11
CA PRO A 3 -12.30 -27.08 -11.71
C PRO A 3 -11.13 -26.28 -11.12
N HIS A 4 -11.39 -25.51 -10.07
CA HIS A 4 -10.33 -24.88 -9.29
C HIS A 4 -9.54 -25.98 -8.57
N THR A 5 -8.33 -26.27 -9.04
CA THR A 5 -7.40 -27.17 -8.35
C THR A 5 -6.91 -26.47 -7.09
N SER A 6 -7.32 -26.97 -5.92
CA SER A 6 -6.81 -26.48 -4.63
C SER A 6 -5.32 -26.78 -4.49
N LEU A 7 -4.55 -25.85 -3.93
CA LEU A 7 -3.15 -26.08 -3.56
C LEU A 7 -3.01 -27.31 -2.66
N SER A 8 -2.07 -28.19 -3.02
CA SER A 8 -1.71 -29.38 -2.26
C SER A 8 -0.85 -29.04 -1.04
N CYS A 9 -0.72 -29.96 -0.08
CA CYS A 9 0.18 -29.79 1.07
C CYS A 9 1.66 -29.62 0.64
N SER A 10 2.08 -30.27 -0.46
CA SER A 10 3.40 -30.08 -1.05
C SER A 10 3.61 -28.66 -1.58
N ASP A 11 2.60 -28.07 -2.22
CA ASP A 11 2.69 -26.69 -2.73
C ASP A 11 2.86 -25.69 -1.58
N LEU A 12 2.12 -25.88 -0.49
CA LEU A 12 2.25 -25.05 0.71
C LEU A 12 3.67 -25.13 1.30
N THR A 13 4.19 -26.34 1.43
CA THR A 13 5.55 -26.58 1.94
C THR A 13 6.60 -25.94 1.03
N PHE A 14 6.41 -26.03 -0.29
CA PHE A 14 7.30 -25.41 -1.27
C PHE A 14 7.30 -23.89 -1.14
N VAL A 15 6.12 -23.26 -1.06
CA VAL A 15 5.99 -21.80 -0.83
C VAL A 15 6.72 -21.38 0.45
N PHE A 16 6.56 -22.13 1.55
CA PHE A 16 7.26 -21.79 2.80
C PHE A 16 8.77 -21.90 2.70
N LYS A 17 9.30 -22.81 1.88
CA LYS A 17 10.74 -22.86 1.61
C LYS A 17 11.20 -21.69 0.75
N LEU A 18 10.41 -21.28 -0.25
CA LEU A 18 10.75 -20.16 -1.12
C LEU A 18 10.85 -18.83 -0.37
N ILE A 19 9.95 -18.55 0.57
CA ILE A 19 9.98 -17.27 1.32
C ILE A 19 11.18 -17.17 2.29
N GLN A 20 11.90 -18.27 2.54
CA GLN A 20 13.12 -18.28 3.34
C GLN A 20 14.38 -18.00 2.50
N TRP A 21 14.25 -17.82 1.18
CA TRP A 21 15.37 -17.48 0.33
C TRP A 21 16.01 -16.16 0.76
N PRO A 22 17.34 -15.99 0.57
CA PRO A 22 18.02 -14.73 0.83
C PRO A 22 17.35 -13.55 0.13
N ALA A 23 17.39 -12.36 0.73
CA ALA A 23 16.70 -11.17 0.19
C ALA A 23 17.11 -10.87 -1.26
N VAL A 24 18.38 -11.11 -1.62
CA VAL A 24 18.92 -10.93 -2.98
C VAL A 24 18.25 -11.82 -4.03
N GLU A 25 17.67 -12.95 -3.65
CA GLU A 25 17.02 -13.92 -4.54
C GLU A 25 15.48 -13.91 -4.39
N ARG A 26 14.94 -13.02 -3.54
CA ARG A 26 13.52 -13.05 -3.14
C ARG A 26 12.58 -12.36 -4.14
N VAL A 27 13.09 -11.56 -5.06
CA VAL A 27 12.29 -10.88 -6.09
C VAL A 27 11.40 -11.85 -6.88
N PRO A 28 11.92 -12.91 -7.53
CA PRO A 28 11.08 -13.86 -8.28
C PRO A 28 10.09 -14.61 -7.38
N VAL A 29 10.46 -14.87 -6.12
CA VAL A 29 9.55 -15.52 -5.15
C VAL A 29 8.34 -14.64 -4.88
N PHE A 30 8.56 -13.34 -4.62
CA PHE A 30 7.47 -12.41 -4.33
C PHE A 30 6.67 -12.06 -5.58
N ASP A 31 7.30 -12.05 -6.75
CA ASP A 31 6.61 -11.90 -8.03
C ASP A 31 5.66 -13.07 -8.32
N PHE A 32 6.10 -14.30 -8.02
CA PHE A 32 5.22 -15.47 -8.07
C PHE A 32 4.08 -15.35 -7.04
N LEU A 33 4.39 -15.02 -5.79
CA LEU A 33 3.39 -14.95 -4.72
C LEU A 33 2.33 -13.86 -4.94
N LYS A 34 2.70 -12.70 -5.47
CA LYS A 34 1.72 -11.63 -5.70
C LYS A 34 0.69 -12.06 -6.75
N VAL A 35 1.11 -12.83 -7.76
CA VAL A 35 0.21 -13.39 -8.79
C VAL A 35 -0.64 -14.50 -8.17
N LEU A 36 -0.03 -15.35 -7.35
CA LEU A 36 -0.72 -16.42 -6.64
C LEU A 36 -1.87 -15.89 -5.76
N LEU A 37 -1.68 -14.73 -5.10
CA LEU A 37 -2.73 -14.09 -4.30
C LEU A 37 -3.93 -13.54 -5.09
N LEU A 38 -3.87 -13.51 -6.42
CA LEU A 38 -5.01 -13.12 -7.25
C LEU A 38 -6.02 -14.28 -7.42
N ASP A 39 -5.62 -15.52 -7.15
CA ASP A 39 -6.53 -16.66 -7.16
C ASP A 39 -7.20 -16.84 -5.77
N PRO A 40 -8.55 -16.76 -5.68
CA PRO A 40 -9.27 -17.03 -4.43
C PRO A 40 -8.93 -18.39 -3.80
N GLY A 41 -8.56 -19.39 -4.62
CA GLY A 41 -8.12 -20.72 -4.17
C GLY A 41 -6.88 -20.69 -3.28
N CYS A 42 -6.06 -19.65 -3.39
CA CYS A 42 -4.83 -19.48 -2.61
C CYS A 42 -5.06 -19.02 -1.17
N THR A 43 -6.31 -18.77 -0.78
CA THR A 43 -6.71 -18.58 0.63
C THR A 43 -6.28 -19.77 1.51
N THR A 44 -6.08 -20.96 0.93
CA THR A 44 -5.53 -22.15 1.62
C THR A 44 -4.14 -21.93 2.23
N LEU A 45 -3.29 -21.07 1.64
CA LEU A 45 -1.98 -20.69 2.21
C LEU A 45 -2.11 -20.04 3.59
N TYR A 46 -3.27 -19.42 3.85
CA TYR A 46 -3.56 -18.69 5.07
C TYR A 46 -4.47 -19.48 6.02
N LYS A 47 -4.83 -20.72 5.68
CA LYS A 47 -5.55 -21.62 6.57
C LYS A 47 -4.59 -22.30 7.55
N GLY A 48 -5.05 -22.49 8.79
CA GLY A 48 -4.27 -23.10 9.87
C GLY A 48 -3.64 -22.07 10.80
N ARG A 49 -3.24 -22.53 12.00
CA ARG A 49 -2.92 -21.65 13.14
C ARG A 49 -1.73 -20.71 12.88
N ASN A 50 -0.79 -21.06 11.99
CA ASN A 50 0.46 -20.30 11.79
C ASN A 50 0.97 -20.26 10.33
N SER A 51 0.20 -20.70 9.35
CA SER A 51 0.66 -20.81 7.95
C SER A 51 0.74 -19.42 7.31
N GLY A 52 -0.35 -18.66 7.38
CA GLY A 52 -0.45 -17.34 6.75
C GLY A 52 0.41 -16.27 7.40
N ILE A 53 0.66 -16.38 8.71
CA ILE A 53 1.47 -15.40 9.45
C ILE A 53 2.94 -15.43 9.03
N GLN A 54 3.46 -16.57 8.55
CA GLN A 54 4.85 -16.65 8.07
C GLN A 54 5.06 -15.83 6.79
N ILE A 55 4.11 -15.91 5.84
CA ILE A 55 4.14 -15.11 4.61
C ILE A 55 4.05 -13.63 4.98
N TYR A 56 3.09 -13.26 5.82
CA TYR A 56 2.95 -11.89 6.32
C TYR A 56 4.24 -11.37 6.98
N ASN A 57 4.81 -12.14 7.91
CA ASN A 57 6.03 -11.76 8.62
C ASN A 57 7.20 -11.57 7.66
N CYS A 58 7.35 -12.46 6.67
CA CYS A 58 8.40 -12.36 5.67
C CYS A 58 8.24 -11.11 4.81
N VAL A 59 7.03 -10.80 4.35
CA VAL A 59 6.76 -9.58 3.56
C VAL A 59 7.07 -8.32 4.36
N CYS A 60 6.58 -8.22 5.61
CA CYS A 60 6.84 -7.07 6.45
C CYS A 60 8.33 -6.90 6.77
N ALA A 61 9.03 -7.97 7.14
CA ALA A 61 10.47 -7.92 7.39
C ALA A 61 11.23 -7.52 6.12
N THR A 62 10.85 -8.07 4.96
CA THR A 62 11.47 -7.71 3.68
C THR A 62 11.33 -6.23 3.36
N LEU A 63 10.17 -5.62 3.62
CA LEU A 63 9.94 -4.19 3.40
C LEU A 63 10.76 -3.31 4.34
N THR A 64 10.90 -3.71 5.60
CA THR A 64 11.74 -2.99 6.58
C THR A 64 13.23 -3.09 6.23
N ASP A 65 13.69 -4.24 5.72
CA ASP A 65 15.11 -4.51 5.45
C ASP A 65 15.51 -4.26 3.98
N VAL A 66 14.66 -3.61 3.17
CA VAL A 66 14.81 -3.60 1.69
C VAL A 66 15.99 -2.76 1.16
N GLU A 67 16.64 -1.95 2.01
CA GLU A 67 17.87 -1.17 1.74
C GLU A 67 18.09 -0.71 0.28
N GLY A 68 17.15 0.05 -0.28
CA GLY A 68 17.29 0.61 -1.64
C GLY A 68 17.08 -0.39 -2.80
N ASN A 69 16.79 -1.67 -2.51
CA ASN A 69 16.41 -2.67 -3.51
C ASN A 69 14.99 -2.42 -4.03
N ALA A 70 14.86 -1.48 -4.95
CA ALA A 70 13.58 -1.03 -5.49
C ALA A 70 12.74 -2.15 -6.15
N PRO A 71 13.32 -3.12 -6.90
CA PRO A 71 12.55 -4.26 -7.40
C PRO A 71 11.90 -5.06 -6.27
N LEU A 72 12.66 -5.38 -5.21
CA LEU A 72 12.15 -6.13 -4.08
C LEU A 72 11.08 -5.34 -3.31
N ALA A 73 11.28 -4.04 -3.09
CA ALA A 73 10.28 -3.18 -2.46
C ALA A 73 8.98 -3.14 -3.27
N THR A 74 9.09 -3.01 -4.59
CA THR A 74 7.95 -2.97 -5.51
C THR A 74 7.10 -4.25 -5.39
N VAL A 75 7.71 -5.43 -5.55
CA VAL A 75 6.96 -6.69 -5.50
C VAL A 75 6.44 -7.00 -4.09
N SER A 76 7.16 -6.59 -3.05
CA SER A 76 6.71 -6.74 -1.65
C SER A 76 5.48 -5.88 -1.34
N LEU A 77 5.47 -4.62 -1.78
CA LEU A 77 4.31 -3.72 -1.63
C LEU A 77 3.11 -4.22 -2.44
N GLN A 78 3.33 -4.72 -3.65
CA GLN A 78 2.27 -5.33 -4.48
C GLN A 78 1.70 -6.59 -3.82
N LEU A 79 2.57 -7.44 -3.27
CA LEU A 79 2.15 -8.63 -2.54
C LEU A 79 1.29 -8.25 -1.32
N LEU A 80 1.73 -7.27 -0.52
CA LEU A 80 0.96 -6.76 0.62
C LEU A 80 -0.36 -6.09 0.18
N ALA A 81 -0.37 -5.36 -0.93
CA ALA A 81 -1.58 -4.78 -1.49
C ALA A 81 -2.61 -5.85 -1.88
N ASN A 82 -2.16 -6.98 -2.44
CA ASN A 82 -3.02 -8.10 -2.79
C ASN A 82 -3.53 -8.86 -1.55
N MET A 83 -2.79 -8.85 -0.44
CA MET A 83 -3.27 -9.42 0.83
C MET A 83 -4.56 -8.75 1.32
N PHE A 84 -4.76 -7.46 1.05
CA PHE A 84 -5.97 -6.75 1.45
C PHE A 84 -7.23 -7.15 0.66
N VAL A 85 -7.07 -7.80 -0.50
CA VAL A 85 -8.18 -8.24 -1.35
C VAL A 85 -8.82 -9.52 -0.82
N LEU A 86 -8.04 -10.41 -0.22
CA LEU A 86 -8.51 -11.71 0.28
C LEU A 86 -8.81 -11.67 1.78
N THR A 87 -9.90 -12.32 2.21
CA THR A 87 -10.40 -12.24 3.60
C THR A 87 -9.39 -12.65 4.67
N LEU A 88 -8.74 -13.82 4.54
CA LEU A 88 -7.81 -14.32 5.55
C LEU A 88 -6.51 -13.49 5.66
N PRO A 89 -5.73 -13.26 4.59
CA PRO A 89 -4.54 -12.43 4.67
C PRO A 89 -4.85 -10.98 5.08
N ARG A 90 -6.00 -10.41 4.65
CA ARG A 90 -6.48 -9.12 5.14
C ARG A 90 -6.64 -9.14 6.65
N ASN A 91 -7.30 -10.15 7.21
CA ASN A 91 -7.50 -10.24 8.66
C ASN A 91 -6.18 -10.30 9.42
N ILE A 92 -5.18 -11.01 8.90
CA ILE A 92 -3.83 -11.06 9.48
C ILE A 92 -3.18 -9.68 9.44
N ALA A 93 -3.13 -9.03 8.26
CA ALA A 93 -2.52 -7.71 8.10
C ALA A 93 -3.20 -6.64 8.97
N LEU A 94 -4.53 -6.70 9.11
CA LEU A 94 -5.29 -5.78 9.95
C LEU A 94 -5.23 -6.10 11.44
N ALA A 95 -4.95 -7.33 11.84
CA ALA A 95 -4.69 -7.70 13.24
C ALA A 95 -3.33 -7.16 13.72
N HIS A 96 -2.37 -7.04 12.80
CA HIS A 96 -1.03 -6.48 13.04
C HIS A 96 -0.88 -5.08 12.42
N PHE A 97 -1.91 -4.24 12.56
CA PHE A 97 -2.05 -2.98 11.84
C PHE A 97 -0.82 -2.05 11.93
N ASP A 98 -0.25 -1.88 13.13
CA ASP A 98 0.89 -0.99 13.36
C ASP A 98 2.14 -1.45 12.60
N ARG A 99 2.41 -2.76 12.64
CA ARG A 99 3.50 -3.37 11.88
C ARG A 99 3.26 -3.28 10.37
N THR A 100 2.01 -3.44 9.94
CA THR A 100 1.62 -3.30 8.54
C THR A 100 1.86 -1.88 8.03
N ILE A 101 1.44 -0.86 8.78
CA ILE A 101 1.69 0.55 8.44
C ILE A 101 3.19 0.84 8.41
N GLN A 102 3.96 0.36 9.39
CA GLN A 102 5.40 0.55 9.42
C GLN A 102 6.07 -0.05 8.17
N ALA A 103 5.74 -1.29 7.83
CA ALA A 103 6.27 -1.94 6.63
C ALA A 103 5.90 -1.20 5.33
N ILE A 104 4.68 -0.67 5.23
CA ILE A 104 4.26 0.16 4.08
C ILE A 104 5.13 1.42 3.98
N ASN A 105 5.34 2.13 5.10
CA ASN A 105 6.18 3.32 5.14
C ASN A 105 7.64 3.03 4.77
N ASP A 106 8.23 1.96 5.32
CA ASP A 106 9.62 1.57 5.06
C ASP A 106 9.82 1.25 3.57
N GLY A 107 8.94 0.41 3.00
CA GLY A 107 8.99 0.10 1.58
C GLY A 107 8.71 1.30 0.67
N GLY A 108 7.86 2.21 1.13
CA GLY A 108 7.50 3.46 0.45
C GLY A 108 8.58 4.54 0.51
N ALA A 109 9.65 4.37 1.30
CA ALA A 109 10.74 5.35 1.43
C ALA A 109 11.62 5.46 0.16
N ILE A 110 11.60 4.45 -0.71
CA ILE A 110 12.34 4.46 -1.97
C ILE A 110 11.55 5.26 -3.01
N CYS A 111 12.06 6.44 -3.37
CA CYS A 111 11.44 7.32 -4.36
C CYS A 111 11.76 6.88 -5.80
N GLN A 112 11.14 5.79 -6.25
CA GLN A 112 11.17 5.32 -7.64
C GLN A 112 9.77 5.05 -8.15
N LYS A 113 9.54 5.28 -9.46
CA LYS A 113 8.25 5.11 -10.13
C LYS A 113 7.48 3.87 -9.69
N MET A 114 8.10 2.70 -9.85
CA MET A 114 7.43 1.41 -9.61
C MET A 114 7.11 1.21 -8.13
N VAL A 115 7.98 1.65 -7.24
CA VAL A 115 7.77 1.61 -5.78
C VAL A 115 6.60 2.52 -5.39
N GLN A 116 6.60 3.77 -5.84
CA GLN A 116 5.56 4.74 -5.48
C GLN A 116 4.18 4.39 -6.07
N GLN A 117 4.16 3.79 -7.26
CA GLN A 117 2.94 3.21 -7.83
C GLN A 117 2.41 2.06 -6.98
N ALA A 118 3.27 1.12 -6.56
CA ALA A 118 2.87 0.02 -5.68
C ALA A 118 2.44 0.51 -4.28
N HIS A 119 3.18 1.46 -3.72
CA HIS A 119 2.93 2.06 -2.40
C HIS A 119 1.56 2.73 -2.35
N SER A 120 1.24 3.59 -3.33
CA SER A 120 -0.05 4.27 -3.38
C SER A 120 -1.24 3.32 -3.56
N VAL A 121 -1.08 2.21 -4.30
CA VAL A 121 -2.10 1.13 -4.37
C VAL A 121 -2.23 0.40 -3.04
N CYS A 122 -1.11 0.14 -2.36
CA CYS A 122 -1.11 -0.53 -1.05
C CYS A 122 -1.88 0.29 0.00
N ILE A 123 -1.66 1.61 0.04
CA ILE A 123 -2.38 2.53 0.94
C ILE A 123 -3.88 2.57 0.60
N GLU A 124 -4.25 2.70 -0.67
CA GLU A 124 -5.65 2.71 -1.12
C GLU A 124 -6.36 1.42 -0.70
N ASN A 125 -5.75 0.27 -0.96
CA ASN A 125 -6.28 -1.04 -0.56
C ASN A 125 -6.35 -1.20 0.96
N LEU A 126 -5.41 -0.66 1.72
CA LEU A 126 -5.46 -0.67 3.18
C LEU A 126 -6.65 0.13 3.70
N ILE A 127 -6.92 1.31 3.14
CA ILE A 127 -8.07 2.15 3.50
C ILE A 127 -9.37 1.40 3.25
N ILE A 128 -9.51 0.82 2.05
CA ILE A 128 -10.68 0.01 1.66
C ILE A 128 -10.83 -1.20 2.61
N ALA A 129 -9.74 -1.88 2.92
CA ALA A 129 -9.76 -3.04 3.82
C ALA A 129 -10.09 -2.68 5.27
N CYS A 130 -9.74 -1.48 5.72
CA CYS A 130 -10.09 -1.00 7.06
C CYS A 130 -11.58 -0.67 7.18
N SER A 131 -12.25 -0.22 6.11
CA SER A 131 -13.68 0.15 6.05
C SER A 131 -14.23 0.71 7.37
N ASP A 132 -15.16 0.02 8.03
CA ASP A 132 -15.84 0.45 9.26
C ASP A 132 -14.93 0.47 10.51
N ARG A 133 -13.74 -0.14 10.43
CA ARG A 133 -12.72 -0.18 11.50
C ARG A 133 -11.74 0.99 11.44
N THR A 134 -11.98 1.96 10.55
CA THR A 134 -11.09 3.11 10.31
C THR A 134 -11.03 4.11 11.47
N LYS A 135 -12.09 4.22 12.30
CA LYS A 135 -12.25 5.28 13.32
C LYS A 135 -11.09 5.44 14.32
N ASP A 136 -10.35 4.37 14.59
CA ASP A 136 -9.20 4.37 15.51
C ASP A 136 -7.85 4.27 14.78
N ARG A 137 -7.87 4.24 13.45
CA ARG A 137 -6.73 3.97 12.58
C ARG A 137 -6.41 5.13 11.63
N SER A 138 -7.37 6.02 11.40
CA SER A 138 -7.27 7.14 10.46
C SER A 138 -6.04 8.01 10.69
N GLU A 139 -5.68 8.34 11.93
CA GLU A 139 -4.50 9.17 12.21
C GLU A 139 -3.20 8.50 11.71
N LYS A 140 -3.05 7.18 11.90
CA LYS A 140 -1.88 6.42 11.41
C LYS A 140 -1.87 6.31 9.89
N ILE A 141 -3.04 6.13 9.27
CA ILE A 141 -3.17 6.11 7.79
C ILE A 141 -2.81 7.48 7.21
N LEU A 142 -3.28 8.56 7.82
CA LEU A 142 -2.93 9.92 7.40
C LEU A 142 -1.44 10.19 7.58
N GLY A 143 -0.81 9.71 8.66
CA GLY A 143 0.65 9.75 8.83
C GLY A 143 1.40 8.99 7.73
N CYS A 144 0.89 7.84 7.28
CA CYS A 144 1.44 7.08 6.16
C CYS A 144 1.33 7.87 4.83
N LEU A 145 0.18 8.48 4.55
CA LEU A 145 0.01 9.37 3.40
C LEU A 145 0.93 10.60 3.45
N GLN A 146 1.11 11.19 4.63
CA GLN A 146 2.03 12.31 4.82
C GLN A 146 3.48 11.89 4.52
N SER A 147 3.91 10.72 5.00
CA SER A 147 5.22 10.13 4.67
C SER A 147 5.38 9.93 3.16
N ALA A 148 4.34 9.41 2.48
CA ALA A 148 4.34 9.24 1.03
C ALA A 148 4.59 10.57 0.29
N LEU A 149 3.89 11.64 0.68
CA LEU A 149 4.05 12.96 0.09
C LEU A 149 5.44 13.55 0.34
N TYR A 150 5.99 13.38 1.55
CA TYR A 150 7.38 13.78 1.83
C TYR A 150 8.39 13.04 0.96
N THR A 151 8.18 11.74 0.71
CA THR A 151 9.04 10.98 -0.20
C THR A 151 8.94 11.51 -1.63
N LEU A 152 7.73 11.77 -2.14
CA LEU A 152 7.53 12.30 -3.50
C LEU A 152 8.20 13.66 -3.70
N ARG A 153 8.18 14.53 -2.68
CA ARG A 153 8.83 15.85 -2.69
C ARG A 153 10.35 15.77 -2.92
N ARG A 154 10.98 14.63 -2.64
CA ARG A 154 12.43 14.43 -2.88
C ARG A 154 12.77 14.18 -4.35
N THR A 155 11.76 14.01 -5.20
CA THR A 155 11.97 13.84 -6.66
C THR A 155 12.43 15.16 -7.25
N LYS A 156 13.57 15.14 -7.96
CA LYS A 156 14.17 16.35 -8.53
C LYS A 156 13.61 16.73 -9.89
N ASP A 157 13.05 15.76 -10.61
CA ASP A 157 12.60 15.92 -11.98
C ASP A 157 11.09 15.70 -12.08
N ALA A 158 10.45 16.51 -12.92
CA ALA A 158 9.04 16.34 -13.24
C ALA A 158 8.86 15.06 -14.07
N GLU A 159 8.41 13.99 -13.42
CA GLU A 159 8.15 12.71 -14.07
C GLU A 159 6.65 12.49 -14.29
N SER A 160 6.27 12.00 -15.47
CA SER A 160 4.87 11.82 -15.89
C SER A 160 4.04 10.82 -15.07
N TRP A 161 4.70 10.07 -14.18
CA TRP A 161 4.01 9.13 -13.30
C TRP A 161 3.58 9.78 -11.97
N LEU A 162 4.19 10.91 -11.59
CA LEU A 162 3.92 11.59 -10.31
C LEU A 162 2.46 12.02 -10.21
N GLY A 163 1.90 12.64 -11.25
CA GLY A 163 0.50 13.07 -11.24
C GLY A 163 -0.48 11.91 -10.99
N SER A 164 -0.21 10.75 -11.58
CA SER A 164 -1.06 9.56 -11.38
C SER A 164 -1.03 9.04 -9.93
N VAL A 165 0.14 9.11 -9.28
CA VAL A 165 0.33 8.72 -7.88
C VAL A 165 -0.35 9.74 -6.95
N MET A 166 -0.14 11.04 -7.18
CA MET A 166 -0.77 12.10 -6.39
C MET A 166 -2.31 12.05 -6.49
N LEU A 167 -2.86 11.87 -7.69
CA LEU A 167 -4.30 11.69 -7.88
C LEU A 167 -4.85 10.44 -7.18
N ARG A 168 -4.04 9.38 -7.00
CA ARG A 168 -4.44 8.22 -6.19
C ARG A 168 -4.47 8.56 -4.70
N HIS A 169 -3.51 9.34 -4.21
CA HIS A 169 -3.54 9.83 -2.83
C HIS A 169 -4.76 10.71 -2.55
N CYS A 170 -5.15 11.61 -3.47
CA CYS A 170 -6.38 12.39 -3.34
C CYS A 170 -7.62 11.49 -3.25
N ARG A 171 -7.75 10.49 -4.13
CA ARG A 171 -8.86 9.50 -4.10
C ARG A 171 -8.87 8.65 -2.83
N SER A 172 -7.70 8.28 -2.34
CA SER A 172 -7.52 7.58 -1.06
C SER A 172 -8.04 8.42 0.10
N LEU A 173 -7.75 9.72 0.10
CA LEU A 173 -8.29 10.65 1.10
C LEU A 173 -9.80 10.83 1.00
N GLU A 174 -10.36 10.94 -0.20
CA GLU A 174 -11.82 10.97 -0.38
C GLU A 174 -12.49 9.72 0.21
N THR A 175 -11.90 8.56 -0.03
CA THR A 175 -12.40 7.28 0.49
C THR A 175 -12.27 7.21 2.01
N LEU A 176 -11.17 7.71 2.58
CA LEU A 176 -10.97 7.75 4.02
C LEU A 176 -11.95 8.72 4.72
N VAL A 177 -12.21 9.89 4.12
CA VAL A 177 -13.23 10.85 4.59
C VAL A 177 -14.62 10.22 4.57
N TYR A 178 -14.92 9.42 3.55
CA TYR A 178 -16.19 8.70 3.47
C TYR A 178 -16.38 7.70 4.62
N PHE A 179 -15.32 6.99 5.03
CA PHE A 179 -15.41 5.98 6.09
C PHE A 179 -15.31 6.53 7.52
N ASP A 180 -14.65 7.67 7.73
CA ASP A 180 -14.44 8.24 9.06
C ASP A 180 -14.67 9.76 9.10
N ASN A 181 -15.73 10.16 9.80
CA ASN A 181 -16.15 11.54 9.97
C ASN A 181 -15.18 12.40 10.80
N LYS A 182 -14.19 11.81 11.48
CA LYS A 182 -13.11 12.56 12.15
C LYS A 182 -12.02 13.01 11.19
N VAL A 183 -11.89 12.36 10.04
CA VAL A 183 -10.82 12.62 9.05
C VAL A 183 -10.81 14.07 8.57
N PRO A 184 -11.95 14.73 8.26
CA PRO A 184 -11.98 16.16 7.97
C PRO A 184 -11.22 17.04 8.98
N ALA A 185 -11.43 16.82 10.28
CA ALA A 185 -10.75 17.59 11.33
C ALA A 185 -9.25 17.27 11.39
N LEU A 186 -8.88 15.99 11.23
CA LEU A 186 -7.48 15.57 11.19
C LEU A 186 -6.74 16.12 9.97
N LEU A 187 -7.38 16.16 8.79
CA LEU A 187 -6.80 16.73 7.56
C LEU A 187 -6.45 18.21 7.74
N ARG A 188 -7.35 18.97 8.37
CA ARG A 188 -7.09 20.38 8.71
C ARG A 188 -5.95 20.51 9.72
N LYS A 189 -5.97 19.71 10.79
CA LYS A 189 -4.92 19.70 11.84
C LYS A 189 -3.53 19.40 11.24
N LEU A 190 -3.46 18.45 10.32
CA LEU A 190 -2.20 18.01 9.70
C LEU A 190 -1.76 18.88 8.51
N GLY A 191 -2.61 19.77 8.00
CA GLY A 191 -2.32 20.57 6.81
C GLY A 191 -2.11 19.73 5.55
N LEU A 192 -2.70 18.52 5.49
CA LEU A 192 -2.34 17.53 4.46
C LEU A 192 -2.78 17.96 3.05
N LEU A 193 -3.92 18.64 2.91
CA LEU A 193 -4.37 19.17 1.62
C LEU A 193 -3.42 20.26 1.10
N GLN A 194 -2.96 21.15 1.97
CA GLN A 194 -1.96 22.15 1.60
C GLN A 194 -0.64 21.50 1.18
N MET A 195 -0.20 20.47 1.92
CA MET A 195 0.99 19.71 1.54
C MET A 195 0.88 19.08 0.15
N ILE A 196 -0.28 18.54 -0.23
CA ILE A 196 -0.51 18.01 -1.58
C ILE A 196 -0.34 19.11 -2.63
N LEU A 197 -0.92 20.30 -2.39
CA LEU A 197 -0.80 21.44 -3.29
C LEU A 197 0.64 21.92 -3.43
N ASP A 198 1.36 22.01 -2.31
CA ASP A 198 2.77 22.44 -2.28
C ASP A 198 3.65 21.45 -3.07
N VAL A 199 3.50 20.15 -2.81
CA VAL A 199 4.24 19.11 -3.55
C VAL A 199 3.87 19.14 -5.03
N ALA A 200 2.59 19.27 -5.38
CA ALA A 200 2.15 19.34 -6.78
C ALA A 200 2.72 20.56 -7.51
N ALA A 201 2.79 21.71 -6.83
CA ALA A 201 3.36 22.94 -7.38
C ALA A 201 4.86 22.81 -7.64
N GLU A 202 5.58 22.03 -6.83
CA GLU A 202 7.02 21.80 -6.95
C GLU A 202 7.39 20.80 -8.05
N ILE A 203 6.69 19.67 -8.14
CA ILE A 203 7.17 18.51 -8.93
C ILE A 203 6.33 18.15 -10.15
N LEU A 204 5.12 18.72 -10.32
CA LEU A 204 4.23 18.32 -11.43
C LEU A 204 4.26 19.30 -12.61
N PRO A 205 4.18 18.78 -13.86
CA PRO A 205 3.86 19.61 -15.02
C PRO A 205 2.50 20.32 -14.86
N MET A 206 2.34 21.49 -15.48
CA MET A 206 1.15 22.35 -15.31
C MET A 206 -0.19 21.62 -15.54
N LYS A 207 -0.26 20.72 -16.52
CA LYS A 207 -1.47 19.94 -16.80
C LYS A 207 -1.85 19.01 -15.65
N GLU A 208 -0.90 18.22 -15.15
CA GLU A 208 -1.12 17.28 -14.05
C GLU A 208 -1.37 18.00 -12.73
N ARG A 209 -0.65 19.10 -12.50
CA ARG A 209 -0.85 19.99 -11.36
C ARG A 209 -2.30 20.46 -11.26
N ARG A 210 -2.87 20.98 -12.36
CA ARG A 210 -4.29 21.43 -12.39
C ARG A 210 -5.26 20.32 -12.02
N MET A 211 -5.02 19.09 -12.48
CA MET A 211 -5.86 17.94 -12.13
C MET A 211 -5.81 17.63 -10.63
N VAL A 212 -4.63 17.75 -10.01
CA VAL A 212 -4.47 17.57 -8.57
C VAL A 212 -5.15 18.71 -7.80
N GLU A 213 -4.95 19.96 -8.21
CA GLU A 213 -5.62 21.14 -7.63
C GLU A 213 -7.15 20.98 -7.66
N GLU A 214 -7.74 20.62 -8.81
CA GLU A 214 -9.17 20.35 -8.93
C GLU A 214 -9.66 19.22 -8.01
N SER A 215 -8.85 18.18 -7.82
CA SER A 215 -9.18 17.07 -6.90
C SER A 215 -9.14 17.52 -5.44
N VAL A 216 -8.15 18.35 -5.06
CA VAL A 216 -8.03 18.90 -3.72
C VAL A 216 -9.16 19.89 -3.44
N ASP A 217 -9.57 20.70 -4.41
CA ASP A 217 -10.69 21.65 -4.28
C ASP A 217 -12.01 20.92 -4.04
N LYS A 218 -12.29 19.85 -4.82
CA LYS A 218 -13.46 18.99 -4.62
C LYS A 218 -13.48 18.36 -3.23
N LEU A 219 -12.33 17.87 -2.77
CA LEU A 219 -12.21 17.30 -1.43
C LEU A 219 -12.39 18.37 -0.34
N SER A 220 -11.83 19.57 -0.53
CA SER A 220 -11.96 20.71 0.39
C SER A 220 -13.43 21.15 0.54
N GLN A 221 -14.17 21.20 -0.57
CA GLN A 221 -15.61 21.50 -0.56
C GLN A 221 -16.43 20.45 0.20
N ARG A 222 -16.05 19.17 0.13
CA ARG A 222 -16.75 18.09 0.84
C ARG A 222 -16.51 18.08 2.35
N ILE A 223 -15.34 18.54 2.78
CA ILE A 223 -14.97 18.53 4.21
C ILE A 223 -15.32 19.83 4.94
N SER A 224 -15.60 20.91 4.20
CA SER A 224 -16.05 22.21 4.71
C SER A 224 -17.43 22.13 5.33
#